data_AF-A0A1G5TJ16-F1
#
_entry.id   AF-A0A1G5TJ16-F1
#
_cell.length_a   1.000
_cell.length_b   1.000
_cell.length_c   1.000
_cell.angle_alpha   90.00
_cell.angle_beta   90.00
_cell.angle_gamma   90.00
#
_symmetry.space_group_name_H-M   'P 1'
#
loop_
_entity.id
_entity.type
_entity.pdbx_description
1 polymer ?
#
loop_
_entity_poly.entity_id
_entity_poly.type
_entity_poly.pdbx_seq_one_letter_code
_entity_poly.pdbx_strand_id
1 'polypeptide(L)' 'MDIVQRISCIFGRHHRSRHSVWHDGTAFRSVCKGCRVPMVRDFHGWHVLGEEERPATKPGS' A
#
# COMPACT_ATOMS: atom_id res chain seq x y z
N MET A 1 -11.10 10.24 -9.60
CA MET A 1 -9.92 9.48 -9.13
C MET A 1 -8.71 10.37 -9.35
N ASP A 2 -8.09 10.82 -8.27
CA ASP A 2 -7.07 11.86 -8.30
C ASP A 2 -5.75 11.35 -8.90
N ILE A 3 -5.27 11.97 -9.98
CA ILE A 3 -4.03 11.58 -10.69
C ILE A 3 -2.82 11.61 -9.74
N VAL A 4 -2.81 12.56 -8.80
CA VAL A 4 -1.76 12.72 -7.79
C VAL A 4 -1.66 11.48 -6.89
N GLN A 5 -2.80 10.85 -6.59
CA GLN A 5 -2.84 9.65 -5.75
C GLN A 5 -2.31 8.42 -6.50
N ARG A 6 -2.52 8.33 -7.82
CA ARG A 6 -1.90 7.27 -8.65
C ARG A 6 -0.39 7.41 -8.74
N ILE A 7 0.11 8.63 -8.95
CA ILE A 7 1.55 8.89 -9.01
C ILE A 7 2.21 8.55 -7.66
N SER A 8 1.61 8.97 -6.54
CA SER A 8 2.11 8.63 -5.20
C SER A 8 2.23 7.11 -4.98
N CYS A 9 1.30 6.32 -5.53
CA CYS A 9 1.39 4.85 -5.46
C CYS A 9 2.58 4.29 -6.23
N ILE A 10 2.96 4.90 -7.36
CA ILE A 10 4.12 4.47 -8.17
C ILE A 10 5.43 4.70 -7.40
N PHE A 11 5.50 5.78 -6.62
CA PHE A 11 6.65 6.08 -5.75
C PHE A 11 6.63 5.31 -4.42
N GLY A 12 5.80 4.27 -4.28
CA GLY A 12 5.69 3.47 -3.06
C GLY A 12 4.93 4.15 -1.91
N ARG A 13 4.41 5.36 -2.13
CA ARG A 13 3.66 6.13 -1.13
C ARG A 13 2.17 5.80 -1.20
N HIS A 14 1.83 4.62 -0.69
CA HIS A 14 0.46 4.11 -0.68
C HIS A 14 -0.36 4.71 0.47
N HIS A 15 -1.53 5.25 0.12
CA HIS A 15 -2.47 5.76 1.12
C HIS A 15 -3.59 4.75 1.37
N ARG A 16 -3.69 4.26 2.61
CA ARG A 16 -4.73 3.29 3.00
C ARG A 16 -6.14 3.86 2.86
N SER A 17 -7.08 2.98 2.54
CA SER A 17 -8.51 3.28 2.59
C SER A 17 -9.03 3.11 4.02
N ARG A 18 -9.17 4.24 4.76
CA ARG A 18 -9.75 4.24 6.12
C ARG A 18 -11.18 3.67 6.19
N HIS A 19 -11.90 3.66 5.06
CA HIS A 19 -13.27 3.14 4.96
C HIS A 19 -13.31 1.64 4.65
N SER A 20 -12.17 1.06 4.28
CA SER A 20 -12.04 -0.34 3.86
C SER A 20 -10.93 -0.98 4.69
N VAL A 21 -10.99 -0.79 6.01
CA VAL A 21 -10.11 -1.48 6.95
C VAL A 21 -10.92 -2.58 7.62
N TRP A 22 -10.39 -3.79 7.62
CA TRP A 22 -11.00 -4.92 8.33
C TRP A 22 -9.91 -5.73 9.04
N HIS A 23 -10.28 -6.46 10.08
CA HIS A 23 -9.38 -7.35 10.79
C HIS A 23 -9.70 -8.80 10.38
N ASP A 24 -8.72 -9.56 9.91
CA ASP A 24 -8.92 -10.94 9.44
C ASP A 24 -8.72 -12.00 10.54
N GLY A 25 -8.46 -11.57 11.78
CA GLY A 25 -8.14 -12.45 12.90
C GLY A 25 -6.64 -12.51 13.21
N THR A 26 -5.77 -12.07 12.31
CA THR A 26 -4.31 -12.08 12.48
C THR A 26 -3.70 -10.69 12.33
N ALA A 27 -4.18 -9.90 11.37
CA ALA A 27 -3.70 -8.55 11.11
C ALA A 27 -4.82 -7.63 10.62
N PHE A 28 -4.60 -6.31 10.69
CA PHE A 28 -5.49 -5.38 10.00
C PHE A 28 -5.15 -5.37 8.51
N ARG A 29 -6.15 -5.60 7.67
CA ARG A 29 -6.05 -5.51 6.22
C ARG A 29 -6.77 -4.26 5.71
N SER A 30 -6.29 -3.75 4.60
CA SER A 30 -6.90 -2.66 3.86
C SER A 30 -6.52 -2.71 2.39
N VAL A 31 -6.97 -1.71 1.63
CA VAL A 31 -6.57 -1.49 0.24
C VAL A 31 -6.11 -0.06 0.05
N CYS A 32 -5.18 0.18 -0.86
CA CYS A 32 -4.78 1.53 -1.22
C CYS A 32 -5.91 2.26 -1.96
N LYS A 33 -6.20 3.53 -1.61
CA LYS A 33 -7.24 4.33 -2.29
C LYS A 33 -6.93 4.62 -3.76
N GLY A 34 -5.64 4.66 -4.14
CA GLY A 34 -5.20 5.03 -5.48
C GLY A 34 -5.11 3.83 -6.44
N CYS A 35 -4.31 2.84 -6.07
CA CYS A 35 -4.03 1.66 -6.90
C CYS A 35 -4.82 0.40 -6.50
N ARG A 36 -5.59 0.44 -5.40
CA ARG A 36 -6.33 -0.71 -4.85
C ARG A 36 -5.48 -1.94 -4.51
N VAL A 37 -4.16 -1.78 -4.41
CA VAL A 37 -3.27 -2.85 -3.95
C VAL A 37 -3.62 -3.24 -2.51
N PRO A 38 -3.59 -4.54 -2.14
CA PRO A 38 -3.83 -4.97 -0.78
C PRO A 38 -2.74 -4.46 0.15
N MET A 39 -3.12 -3.98 1.33
CA MET A 39 -2.22 -3.51 2.37
C MET A 39 -2.52 -4.27 3.65
N VAL A 40 -1.48 -4.57 4.43
CA VAL A 40 -1.60 -5.18 5.75
C VAL A 40 -0.89 -4.32 6.78
N ARG A 41 -1.35 -4.38 8.02
CA ARG A 41 -0.75 -3.69 9.16
C ARG A 41 -0.03 -4.69 10.04
N ASP A 42 1.26 -4.50 10.18
CA ASP A 42 2.09 -5.20 11.17
C ASP A 42 2.55 -4.24 12.28
N PHE A 43 3.55 -4.66 13.05
CA PHE A 43 4.18 -3.86 14.10
C PHE A 43 4.91 -2.62 13.57
N HIS A 44 5.34 -2.62 12.30
CA HIS A 44 6.03 -1.49 11.67
C HIS A 44 5.07 -0.49 11.02
N GLY A 45 3.80 -0.87 10.85
CA GLY A 45 2.74 0.00 10.35
C GLY A 45 2.05 -0.61 9.14
N TRP A 46 1.54 0.25 8.26
CA TRP A 46 0.85 -0.20 7.04
C TRP A 46 1.84 -0.39 5.90
N HIS A 47 1.88 -1.58 5.34
CA HIS A 47 2.70 -1.91 4.18
C HIS A 47 1.89 -2.71 3.14
N VAL A 48 2.42 -2.85 1.93
CA VAL A 48 1.72 -3.53 0.83
C VAL A 48 1.91 -5.05 0.96
N LEU A 49 0.82 -5.80 0.89
CA LEU A 49 0.85 -7.26 0.91
C LEU A 49 1.32 -7.75 -0.47
N GLY A 50 2.49 -8.37 -0.55
CA GLY A 50 3.09 -8.83 -1.80
C GLY A 50 4.31 -8.05 -2.28
N GLU A 51 4.95 -7.24 -1.42
CA GLU A 51 6.32 -6.76 -1.65
C GLU A 51 7.36 -7.86 -1.33
N GLU A 52 7.05 -9.11 -1.67
CA GLU A 52 8.05 -10.16 -1.79
C GLU A 52 8.57 -10.06 -3.24
N GLU A 53 9.79 -9.54 -3.40
CA GLU A 53 10.57 -9.48 -4.64
C GLU A 53 10.05 -8.64 -5.82
N ARG A 54 9.93 -7.32 -5.63
CA ARG A 54 10.42 -6.41 -6.68
C ARG A 54 11.58 -5.63 -6.11
N PRO A 55 12.82 -5.75 -6.64
CA PRO A 55 13.90 -4.90 -6.19
C PRO A 55 13.39 -3.47 -6.38
N ALA A 56 13.39 -2.71 -5.29
CA ALA A 56 13.15 -1.28 -5.33
C ALA A 56 14.09 -0.73 -6.41
N THR A 57 13.57 -0.48 -7.60
CA THR A 57 14.29 0.28 -8.62
C THR A 57 14.44 1.66 -7.99
N LYS A 58 15.58 1.85 -7.34
CA LYS A 58 16.17 3.15 -7.11
C LYS A 58 16.08 3.84 -8.48
N PRO A 59 15.42 4.99 -8.63
CA PRO A 59 15.59 5.77 -9.83
C PRO A 59 17.06 6.20 -9.83
N GLY A 60 17.86 5.46 -10.61
CA GLY A 60 19.22 5.85 -10.93
C GLY A 60 19.14 6.90 -12.03
N SER A 61 19.70 8.07 -11.77
CA SER A 61 20.55 8.86 -12.67
C SER A 61 21.15 10.01 -11.88
#